data_AF-D6SRP6-F1
#
_entry.id   AF-D6SRP6-F1
#
_cell.length_a   1.000
_cell.length_b   1.000
_cell.length_c   1.000
_cell.angle_alpha   90.00
_cell.angle_beta   90.00
_cell.angle_gamma   90.00
#
_symmetry.space_group_name_H-M   'P 1'
#
loop_
_entity.id
_entity.type
_entity.pdbx_description
1 polymer ?
#
loop_
_entity_poly.entity_id
_entity_poly.type
_entity_poly.pdbx_seq_one_letter_code
_entity_poly.pdbx_strand_id
1 'polypeptide(L)'
;MSQPASVIDLYDSLLAAEDERARARIIAGAFERLEDRYPELKDLATASGVRESELRLQKEIEQIRAEMKIEIERLRTELKTDIAAGNQKVLRWVTGLMFAQLVTIIAIILGSGFL
;
A
#
# COMPACT_ATOMS: atom_id res chain seq x y z
N MET A 1 17.70 -24.56 -40.43
CA MET A 1 16.32 -24.42 -39.89
C MET A 1 16.06 -25.64 -39.03
N SER A 2 16.30 -25.54 -37.73
CA SER A 2 16.08 -26.65 -36.79
C SER A 2 14.64 -26.59 -36.31
N GLN A 3 13.79 -27.53 -36.74
CA GLN A 3 12.41 -27.60 -36.28
C GLN A 3 12.42 -27.85 -34.75
N PRO A 4 11.70 -27.06 -33.95
CA PRO A 4 11.57 -27.34 -32.53
C PRO A 4 10.77 -28.64 -32.42
N ALA A 5 11.35 -29.68 -31.80
CA ALA A 5 10.64 -30.92 -31.51
C ALA A 5 9.25 -30.59 -30.94
N SER A 6 8.24 -30.85 -31.76
CA SER A 6 6.85 -30.49 -31.52
C SER A 6 6.25 -31.45 -30.51
N VAL A 7 5.23 -31.03 -29.78
CA VAL A 7 4.43 -31.93 -28.91
C VAL A 7 3.90 -33.13 -29.72
N ILE A 8 3.69 -32.92 -31.03
CA ILE A 8 3.31 -33.95 -31.99
C ILE A 8 4.43 -34.98 -32.17
N ASP A 9 5.69 -34.56 -32.29
CA ASP A 9 6.83 -35.48 -32.45
C ASP A 9 7.05 -36.35 -31.20
N LEU A 10 6.80 -35.77 -30.01
CA LEU A 10 6.82 -36.52 -28.75
C LEU A 10 5.69 -37.55 -28.69
N TYR A 11 4.49 -37.16 -29.10
CA TYR A 11 3.32 -38.04 -29.15
C TYR A 11 3.55 -39.23 -30.11
N ASP A 12 4.03 -38.97 -31.32
CA ASP A 12 4.31 -40.00 -32.32
C ASP A 12 5.44 -40.93 -31.84
N SER A 13 6.47 -40.38 -31.19
CA SER A 13 7.55 -41.18 -30.59
C SER A 13 7.07 -42.09 -29.46
N LEU A 14 6.09 -41.65 -28.65
CA LEU A 14 5.50 -42.46 -27.57
C LEU A 14 4.60 -43.57 -28.09
N LEU A 15 3.87 -43.32 -29.19
CA LEU A 15 3.06 -44.35 -29.86
C LEU A 15 3.92 -45.41 -30.55
N ALA A 16 5.07 -45.02 -31.11
CA ALA A 16 6.00 -45.93 -31.78
C ALA A 16 6.83 -46.79 -30.80
N ALA A 17 6.79 -46.51 -29.51
CA ALA A 17 7.58 -47.22 -28.51
C ALA A 17 6.94 -48.56 -28.12
N GLU A 18 7.67 -49.64 -28.40
CA GLU A 18 7.19 -51.03 -28.20
C GLU A 18 7.02 -51.41 -26.72
N ASP A 19 7.80 -50.83 -25.81
CA ASP A 19 7.76 -51.17 -24.38
C ASP A 19 7.70 -49.95 -23.44
N GLU A 20 7.31 -50.20 -22.18
CA GLU A 20 7.16 -49.18 -21.13
C GLU A 20 8.47 -48.44 -20.86
N ARG A 21 9.61 -49.13 -20.97
CA ARG A 21 10.94 -48.56 -20.73
C ARG A 21 11.35 -47.59 -21.83
N ALA A 22 11.06 -47.89 -23.09
CA ALA A 22 11.30 -46.98 -24.21
C ALA A 22 10.44 -45.73 -24.06
N ARG A 23 9.15 -45.87 -23.71
CA ARG A 23 8.29 -44.73 -23.38
C ARG A 23 8.85 -43.88 -22.25
N ALA A 24 9.28 -44.51 -21.14
CA ALA A 24 9.86 -43.79 -20.01
C ALA A 24 11.13 -43.00 -20.38
N ARG A 25 12.02 -43.57 -21.22
CA ARG A 25 13.20 -42.84 -21.72
C ARG A 25 12.84 -41.66 -22.61
N ILE A 26 11.84 -41.82 -23.47
CA ILE A 26 11.37 -40.75 -24.37
C ILE A 26 10.79 -39.59 -23.55
N ILE A 27 9.99 -39.89 -22.52
CA ILE A 27 9.48 -38.90 -21.57
C ILE A 27 10.61 -38.21 -20.82
N ALA A 28 11.56 -38.98 -20.26
CA ALA A 28 12.70 -38.41 -19.53
C ALA A 28 13.53 -37.46 -20.40
N GLY A 29 13.85 -37.86 -21.63
CA GLY A 29 14.57 -36.99 -22.57
C GLY A 29 13.75 -35.79 -23.07
N ALA A 30 12.42 -35.89 -23.09
CA ALA A 30 11.57 -34.74 -23.39
C ALA A 30 11.54 -33.73 -22.24
N PHE A 31 11.53 -34.20 -20.99
CA PHE A 31 11.66 -33.34 -19.80
C PHE A 31 13.04 -32.68 -19.71
N GLU A 32 14.13 -33.41 -20.00
CA GLU A 32 15.48 -32.86 -20.04
C GLU A 32 15.60 -31.73 -21.09
N ARG A 33 15.03 -31.95 -22.29
CA ARG A 33 14.97 -30.90 -23.34
C ARG A 33 14.06 -29.72 -22.97
N LEU A 34 13.01 -29.96 -22.19
CA LEU A 34 12.12 -28.91 -21.69
C LEU A 34 12.83 -28.06 -20.63
N GLU A 35 13.58 -28.69 -19.74
CA GLU A 35 14.39 -28.06 -18.69
C GLU A 35 15.50 -27.17 -19.29
N ASP A 36 16.20 -27.66 -20.32
CA ASP A 36 17.20 -26.87 -21.06
C ASP A 36 16.58 -25.69 -21.82
N ARG A 37 15.35 -25.85 -22.30
CA ARG A 37 14.65 -24.83 -23.10
C ARG A 37 14.02 -23.74 -22.25
N TYR A 38 13.61 -24.06 -21.02
CA TYR A 38 12.99 -23.12 -20.09
C TYR A 38 13.66 -23.22 -18.71
N PRO A 39 14.91 -22.73 -18.57
CA PRO A 39 15.62 -22.72 -17.30
C PRO A 39 14.88 -21.90 -16.22
N GLU A 40 14.04 -20.95 -16.62
CA GLU A 40 13.16 -20.14 -15.77
C GLU A 40 12.03 -20.93 -15.07
N LEU A 41 11.70 -22.15 -15.53
CA LEU A 41 10.76 -23.03 -14.82
C LEU A 41 11.32 -23.52 -13.48
N LYS A 42 12.65 -23.51 -13.28
CA LYS A 42 13.28 -23.78 -11.97
C LYS A 42 12.93 -22.72 -10.94
N ASP A 43 12.88 -21.46 -11.36
CA ASP A 43 12.57 -20.34 -10.46
C ASP A 43 11.06 -20.27 -10.14
N LEU A 44 10.21 -20.54 -11.14
CA LEU A 44 8.75 -20.63 -10.98
C LEU A 44 8.32 -21.71 -9.97
N ALA A 45 9.12 -22.76 -9.78
CA ALA A 45 8.86 -23.83 -8.82
C ALA A 45 9.21 -23.45 -7.37
N THR A 46 9.87 -22.31 -7.13
CA THR A 46 10.09 -21.88 -5.75
C THR A 46 8.83 -21.18 -5.23
N ALA A 47 7.90 -21.98 -4.70
CA ALA A 47 6.91 -21.51 -3.73
C ALA A 47 7.55 -20.61 -2.65
N SER A 48 8.85 -20.80 -2.39
CA SER A 48 9.71 -19.95 -1.57
C SER A 48 9.79 -18.49 -2.03
N GLY A 49 9.96 -18.20 -3.34
CA GLY A 49 10.07 -16.82 -3.83
C GLY A 49 8.75 -16.06 -3.74
N VAL A 50 7.64 -16.74 -4.05
CA VAL A 50 6.29 -16.20 -3.83
C VAL A 50 6.06 -15.95 -2.33
N ARG A 51 6.35 -16.93 -1.47
CA ARG A 51 6.22 -16.81 -0.02
C ARG A 51 7.08 -15.70 0.57
N GLU A 52 8.30 -15.51 0.07
CA GLU A 52 9.19 -14.43 0.49
C GLU A 52 8.60 -13.07 0.10
N SER A 53 8.12 -12.94 -1.13
CA SER A 53 7.45 -11.71 -1.58
C SER A 53 6.17 -11.42 -0.79
N GLU A 54 5.36 -12.43 -0.48
CA GLU A 54 4.15 -12.30 0.35
C GLU A 54 4.50 -11.83 1.77
N LEU A 55 5.51 -12.43 2.40
CA LEU A 55 5.97 -12.03 3.73
C LEU A 55 6.53 -10.59 3.73
N ARG A 56 7.29 -10.22 2.70
CA ARG A 56 7.79 -8.85 2.54
C ARG A 56 6.63 -7.86 2.39
N LEU A 57 5.66 -8.16 1.54
CA LEU A 57 4.47 -7.32 1.34
C LEU A 57 3.63 -7.21 2.61
N GLN A 58 3.44 -8.29 3.36
CA GLN A 58 2.74 -8.22 4.65
C GLN A 58 3.45 -7.27 5.63
N LYS A 59 4.77 -7.35 5.71
CA LYS A 59 5.57 -6.45 6.56
C LYS A 59 5.46 -4.99 6.12
N GLU A 60 5.54 -4.72 4.81
CA GLU A 60 5.36 -3.37 4.27
C GLU A 60 3.96 -2.82 4.57
N ILE A 61 2.92 -3.65 4.44
CA ILE A 61 1.54 -3.27 4.78
C ILE A 61 1.41 -2.95 6.27
N GLU A 62 1.98 -3.76 7.16
CA GLU A 62 1.96 -3.50 8.60
C GLU A 62 2.70 -2.22 8.97
N GLN A 63 3.86 -1.98 8.35
CA GLN A 63 4.63 -0.77 8.55
C GLN A 63 3.84 0.47 8.11
N ILE A 64 3.29 0.47 6.89
CA ILE A 64 2.49 1.58 6.38
C ILE A 64 1.26 1.82 7.26
N ARG A 65 0.57 0.76 7.73
CA ARG A 65 -0.55 0.90 8.66
C ARG A 65 -0.14 1.55 9.98
N ALA A 66 1.02 1.20 10.51
CA ALA A 66 1.54 1.80 11.74
C ALA A 66 1.90 3.28 11.54
N GLU A 67 2.59 3.60 10.44
CA GLU A 67 2.94 4.98 10.07
C GLU A 67 1.68 5.85 9.89
N MET A 68 0.69 5.36 9.15
CA MET A 68 -0.60 6.06 8.99
C MET A 68 -1.31 6.30 10.31
N LYS A 69 -1.29 5.32 11.23
CA LYS A 69 -1.92 5.48 12.56
C LYS A 69 -1.24 6.58 13.37
N ILE A 70 0.09 6.66 13.32
CA ILE A 70 0.87 7.71 13.98
C ILE A 70 0.54 9.08 13.36
N GLU A 71 0.51 9.17 12.04
CA GLU A 71 0.23 10.42 11.33
C GLU A 71 -1.19 10.92 11.62
N ILE A 72 -2.19 10.03 11.65
CA ILE A 72 -3.57 10.38 12.02
C ILE A 72 -3.63 10.93 13.45
N GLU A 73 -2.95 10.30 14.41
CA GLU A 73 -2.96 10.77 15.79
C GLU A 73 -2.25 12.13 15.91
N ARG A 74 -1.13 12.29 15.21
CA ARG A 74 -0.42 13.57 15.13
C ARG A 74 -1.32 14.67 14.58
N LEU A 75 -1.95 14.45 13.42
CA LEU A 75 -2.88 15.43 12.82
C LEU A 75 -4.06 15.75 13.74
N ARG A 76 -4.60 14.77 14.48
CA ARG A 76 -5.64 15.01 15.49
C ARG A 76 -5.15 15.93 16.60
N THR A 77 -3.94 15.71 17.11
CA THR A 77 -3.38 16.54 18.17
C THR A 77 -3.05 17.96 17.69
N GLU A 78 -2.50 18.10 16.49
CA GLU A 78 -2.25 19.39 15.83
C GLU A 78 -3.57 20.16 15.66
N LEU A 79 -4.58 19.53 15.07
CA LEU A 79 -5.89 20.16 14.86
C LEU A 79 -6.56 20.58 16.18
N LYS A 80 -6.49 19.74 17.22
CA LYS A 80 -7.03 20.10 18.55
C LYS A 80 -6.32 21.32 19.14
N THR A 81 -5.02 21.42 18.94
CA THR A 81 -4.21 22.54 19.42
C THR A 81 -4.53 23.82 18.65
N ASP A 82 -4.67 23.73 17.33
CA ASP A 82 -5.03 24.86 16.47
C ASP A 82 -6.44 25.39 16.79
N ILE A 83 -7.41 24.50 17.02
CA ILE A 83 -8.76 24.89 17.46
C ILE A 83 -8.70 25.59 18.83
N ALA A 84 -7.95 25.06 19.79
CA ALA A 84 -7.82 25.67 21.11
C ALA A 84 -7.17 27.06 21.03
N ALA A 85 -6.11 27.21 20.24
CA ALA A 85 -5.45 28.48 19.99
C ALA A 85 -6.38 29.48 19.27
N GLY A 86 -7.15 29.01 18.28
CA GLY A 86 -8.17 29.79 17.59
C GLY A 86 -9.24 30.31 18.55
N ASN A 87 -9.79 29.43 19.39
CA ASN A 87 -10.78 29.79 20.41
C ASN A 87 -10.23 30.84 21.39
N GLN A 88 -8.99 30.69 21.85
CA GLN A 88 -8.35 31.67 22.73
C GLN A 88 -8.17 33.03 22.06
N LYS A 89 -7.80 33.04 20.77
CA LYS A 89 -7.68 34.28 19.99
C LYS A 89 -9.04 34.96 19.83
N VAL A 90 -10.10 34.21 19.52
CA VAL A 90 -11.47 34.74 19.41
C VAL A 90 -11.92 35.31 20.75
N LEU A 91 -11.74 34.57 21.84
CA LEU A 91 -12.12 35.02 23.18
C LEU A 91 -11.43 36.35 23.53
N ARG A 92 -10.13 36.46 23.30
CA ARG A 92 -9.38 37.71 23.54
C ARG A 92 -9.93 38.89 22.73
N TRP A 93 -10.26 38.68 21.46
CA TRP A 93 -10.87 39.72 20.62
C TRP A 93 -12.26 40.13 21.12
N VAL A 94 -13.10 39.17 21.47
CA VAL A 94 -14.44 39.43 22.01
C VAL A 94 -14.37 40.17 23.34
N THR A 95 -13.46 39.79 24.23
CA THR A 95 -13.23 40.51 25.50
C THR A 95 -12.84 41.97 25.24
N GLY A 96 -11.89 42.21 24.33
CA GLY A 96 -11.51 43.57 23.95
C GLY A 96 -12.68 44.38 23.39
N LEU A 97 -13.51 43.75 22.55
CA LEU A 97 -14.72 44.37 22.01
C LEU A 97 -15.73 44.73 23.11
N MET A 98 -15.97 43.84 24.09
CA MET A 98 -16.84 44.13 25.23
C MET A 98 -16.37 45.36 26.02
N PHE A 99 -15.07 45.49 26.29
CA PHE A 99 -14.52 46.68 26.95
C PHE A 99 -14.72 47.96 26.14
N ALA A 100 -14.50 47.91 24.82
CA ALA A 100 -14.73 49.06 23.95
C ALA A 100 -16.21 49.49 23.93
N GLN A 101 -17.14 48.52 23.94
CA GLN A 101 -18.58 48.79 24.04
C GLN A 101 -18.95 49.43 25.39
N LEU A 102 -18.39 48.97 26.51
CA LEU A 102 -18.63 49.58 27.83
C LEU A 102 -18.19 51.05 27.87
N VAL A 103 -17.02 51.36 27.33
CA VAL A 103 -16.52 52.75 27.23
C VAL A 103 -17.48 53.61 26.40
N THR A 104 -17.92 53.09 25.25
CA THR A 104 -18.87 53.79 24.38
C THR A 104 -20.20 54.08 25.08
N ILE A 105 -20.76 53.11 25.81
CA ILE A 105 -22.01 53.27 26.56
C ILE A 105 -21.87 54.34 27.65
N ILE A 106 -20.76 54.33 28.41
CA ILE A 106 -20.50 55.34 29.45
C ILE A 106 -20.41 56.74 28.84
N ALA A 107 -19.71 56.88 27.71
CA ALA A 107 -19.59 58.15 27.01
C ALA A 107 -20.96 58.68 26.54
N ILE A 108 -21.82 57.80 26.02
CA ILE A 108 -23.19 58.16 25.62
C ILE A 108 -24.01 58.65 26.82
N ILE A 109 -24.00 57.92 27.94
CA ILE A 109 -24.79 58.26 29.14
C ILE A 109 -24.33 59.59 29.75
N LEU A 110 -23.02 59.81 29.86
CA LEU A 110 -22.48 61.07 30.40
C LEU A 110 -22.71 62.24 29.44
N GLY A 111 -22.61 62.02 28.13
CA GLY A 111 -22.85 63.04 27.12
C GLY A 111 -24.32 63.42 26.99
N SER A 112 -25.26 62.48 27.14
CA SER A 112 -26.70 62.73 27.11
C SER A 112 -27.26 63.30 28.42
N GLY A 113 -26.59 63.09 29.55
CA GLY A 113 -26.94 63.71 30.84
C GLY A 113 -26.59 65.19 30.97
N PHE A 114 -25.95 65.80 29.97
CA PHE A 114 -25.51 67.21 29.96
C PHE A 114 -26.32 68.11 29.00
N LEU A 115 -27.35 67.58 28.33
CA LEU A 115 -28.28 68.30 27.44
C LEU A 115 -29.69 68.27 28.03
#